data_AF-A0A9X6U8E5-F1
#
_entry.id   AF-A0A9X6U8E5-F1
#
_cell.length_a   1.000
_cell.length_b   1.000
_cell.length_c   1.000
_cell.angle_alpha   90.00
_cell.angle_beta   90.00
_cell.angle_gamma   90.00
#
_symmetry.space_group_name_H-M   'P 1'
#
loop_
_entity.id
_entity.type
_entity.pdbx_description
1 polymer ?
#
loop_
_entity_poly.entity_id
_entity_poly.type
_entity_poly.pdbx_seq_one_letter_code
_entity_poly.pdbx_strand_id
1 'polypeptide(L)'
;MKLAKLALIGAVSLTSVAAVGTSAFAEEKANMKSKTDVTFIEDTSTTDPNNPENPNEKVTPENPGDHEIGTKGPLSINYVSNLHFGEQVISGNDQTYFAKLDKVKQGSKTVEVPNFVSVTDNRGTNAGWKLKVKQNAQFKSGNSELTNAALSLSNPAVNSVTDAQYAPTTFKNKVTLAPGGDAVEITTAAKNKGMGDWTTAFGKGTEQGKKSVSLFVPGTTAKEKGAKYSAELTWTLEDTPN
;
A
#
# COMPACT_ATOMS: atom_id res chain seq x y z
N MET A 1 -101.32 -2.75 43.53
CA MET A 1 -100.92 -2.03 44.75
C MET A 1 -99.51 -2.47 45.15
N LYS A 2 -98.67 -1.47 45.46
CA LYS A 2 -97.36 -1.48 46.15
C LYS A 2 -96.14 -2.17 45.49
N LEU A 3 -95.04 -1.41 45.58
CA LEU A 3 -93.80 -1.37 44.81
C LEU A 3 -92.70 -2.37 45.23
N ALA A 4 -91.75 -2.54 44.32
CA ALA A 4 -90.51 -3.30 44.39
C ALA A 4 -89.36 -2.61 45.18
N LYS A 5 -88.38 -3.40 45.65
CA LYS A 5 -86.94 -3.41 45.23
C LYS A 5 -85.96 -3.88 46.33
N LEU A 6 -84.98 -4.67 45.86
CA LEU A 6 -83.53 -4.73 46.16
C LEU A 6 -82.92 -5.67 47.23
N ALA A 7 -81.78 -6.25 46.77
CA ALA A 7 -80.52 -6.66 47.46
C ALA A 7 -80.47 -8.07 48.13
N LEU A 8 -79.37 -8.87 48.10
CA LEU A 8 -78.06 -8.92 47.40
C LEU A 8 -77.32 -10.23 47.84
N ILE A 9 -76.25 -10.64 47.12
CA ILE A 9 -75.05 -11.44 47.52
C ILE A 9 -75.17 -12.99 47.36
N GLY A 10 -74.25 -13.72 46.71
CA GLY A 10 -72.93 -13.36 46.17
C GLY A 10 -72.36 -14.38 45.18
N ALA A 11 -71.42 -13.91 44.35
CA ALA A 11 -70.76 -14.60 43.26
C ALA A 11 -69.35 -15.09 43.67
N VAL A 12 -68.93 -16.25 43.15
CA VAL A 12 -67.52 -16.67 43.13
C VAL A 12 -67.01 -16.50 41.70
N SER A 13 -66.10 -15.55 41.51
CA SER A 13 -65.46 -15.27 40.22
C SER A 13 -64.03 -15.79 40.20
N LEU A 14 -63.72 -16.66 39.22
CA LEU A 14 -62.37 -16.85 38.70
C LEU A 14 -61.90 -15.56 38.01
N THR A 15 -60.69 -15.10 38.30
CA THR A 15 -59.97 -14.18 37.42
C THR A 15 -58.46 -14.41 37.52
N SER A 16 -57.90 -14.91 36.42
CA SER A 16 -56.49 -14.91 36.07
C SER A 16 -55.96 -13.47 35.98
N VAL A 17 -54.98 -13.12 36.79
CA VAL A 17 -54.22 -11.87 36.61
C VAL A 17 -52.95 -12.21 35.83
N ALA A 18 -52.91 -11.74 34.58
CA ALA A 18 -51.69 -11.70 33.78
C ALA A 18 -50.70 -10.75 34.46
N ALA A 19 -49.50 -11.25 34.77
CA ALA A 19 -48.39 -10.41 35.21
C ALA A 19 -47.95 -9.53 34.03
N VAL A 20 -48.47 -8.31 33.96
CA VAL A 20 -47.94 -7.28 33.06
C VAL A 20 -46.62 -6.83 33.68
N GLY A 21 -45.50 -7.29 33.12
CA GLY A 21 -44.18 -6.81 33.50
C GLY A 21 -44.10 -5.31 33.23
N THR A 22 -44.13 -4.49 34.27
CA THR A 22 -43.84 -3.06 34.15
C THR A 22 -42.33 -2.91 33.95
N SER A 23 -41.90 -2.60 32.74
CA SER A 23 -40.55 -2.09 32.50
C SER A 23 -40.44 -0.72 33.15
N ALA A 24 -39.79 -0.63 34.30
CA ALA A 24 -39.43 0.64 34.91
C ALA A 24 -38.31 1.27 34.06
N PHE A 25 -38.63 2.37 33.38
CA PHE A 25 -37.59 3.23 32.81
C PHE A 25 -36.98 4.06 33.94
N ALA A 26 -35.66 4.02 34.07
CA ALA A 26 -34.95 4.83 35.05
C ALA A 26 -35.15 6.32 34.73
N GLU A 27 -35.56 7.10 35.74
CA GLU A 27 -35.74 8.55 35.61
C GLU A 27 -34.37 9.24 35.70
N GLU A 28 -33.98 9.93 34.63
CA GLU A 28 -32.74 10.69 34.58
C GLU A 28 -32.85 11.93 35.49
N LYS A 29 -32.13 11.91 36.61
CA LYS A 29 -32.29 12.93 37.68
C LYS A 29 -31.57 14.25 37.38
N ALA A 30 -30.51 14.22 36.57
CA ALA A 30 -29.76 15.39 36.10
C ALA A 30 -28.84 15.01 34.93
N ASN A 31 -28.66 15.91 33.97
CA ASN A 31 -27.58 15.87 32.98
C ASN A 31 -26.84 17.20 32.91
N MET A 32 -25.61 17.14 32.42
CA MET A 32 -24.78 18.31 32.13
C MET A 32 -23.93 18.01 30.89
N LYS A 33 -23.63 19.04 30.09
CA LYS A 33 -22.83 18.93 28.86
C LYS A 33 -21.42 19.48 29.10
N SER A 34 -20.42 18.87 28.47
CA SER A 34 -19.05 19.40 28.35
C SER A 34 -18.68 19.63 26.88
N LYS A 35 -17.53 20.28 26.63
CA LYS A 35 -16.98 20.50 25.28
C LYS A 35 -15.69 19.69 25.10
N THR A 36 -15.44 19.25 23.88
CA THR A 36 -14.21 18.62 23.42
C THR A 36 -13.86 19.16 22.03
N ASP A 37 -12.59 19.39 21.76
CA ASP A 37 -12.08 19.93 20.49
C ASP A 37 -10.72 19.31 20.14
N VAL A 38 -10.36 19.37 18.85
CA VAL A 38 -9.10 18.88 18.30
C VAL A 38 -8.71 19.73 17.09
N THR A 39 -7.41 19.96 16.89
CA THR A 39 -6.85 20.64 15.71
C THR A 39 -5.74 19.77 15.12
N PHE A 40 -5.71 19.65 13.80
CA PHE A 40 -4.69 18.89 13.07
C PHE A 40 -3.75 19.85 12.33
N ILE A 41 -2.48 19.47 12.22
CA ILE A 41 -1.45 20.18 11.46
C ILE A 41 -0.79 19.19 10.49
N GLU A 42 -0.25 19.69 9.38
CA GLU A 42 0.45 18.86 8.41
C GLU A 42 1.80 18.37 8.94
N ASP A 43 2.14 17.13 8.62
CA ASP A 43 3.48 16.60 8.84
C ASP A 43 4.39 16.96 7.67
N THR A 44 5.52 17.58 7.97
CA THR A 44 6.54 17.98 6.99
C THR A 44 7.81 17.12 7.07
N SER A 45 7.78 16.04 7.84
CA SER A 45 8.91 15.14 8.03
C SER A 45 9.00 14.05 6.94
N THR A 46 9.92 13.12 7.09
CA THR A 46 9.97 11.87 6.31
C THR A 46 9.26 10.76 7.08
N THR A 47 8.56 9.88 6.37
CA THR A 47 7.88 8.72 6.97
C THR A 47 8.64 7.44 6.67
N ASP A 48 8.87 6.60 7.69
CA ASP A 48 9.42 5.26 7.47
C ASP A 48 8.40 4.38 6.71
N PRO A 49 8.83 3.60 5.71
CA PRO A 49 7.93 2.74 4.96
C PRO A 49 7.38 1.60 5.82
N ASN A 50 6.15 1.19 5.52
CA ASN A 50 5.60 -0.06 6.03
C ASN A 50 6.23 -1.25 5.29
N ASN A 51 6.29 -2.41 5.95
CA ASN A 51 6.65 -3.67 5.33
C ASN A 51 5.57 -4.04 4.28
N PRO A 52 5.93 -4.32 3.03
CA PRO A 52 4.97 -4.67 1.97
C PRO A 52 4.19 -5.96 2.23
N GLU A 53 4.71 -6.87 3.07
CA GLU A 53 4.04 -8.11 3.44
C GLU A 53 3.26 -7.99 4.77
N ASN A 54 3.65 -7.08 5.66
CA ASN A 54 2.97 -6.82 6.92
C ASN A 54 2.88 -5.31 7.23
N PRO A 55 1.76 -4.64 6.89
CA PRO A 55 1.72 -3.18 6.91
C PRO A 55 1.72 -2.57 8.32
N ASN A 56 1.62 -3.40 9.38
CA ASN A 56 1.73 -2.95 10.77
C ASN A 56 3.19 -2.79 11.24
N GLU A 57 4.15 -3.20 10.42
CA GLU A 57 5.58 -3.17 10.75
C GLU A 57 6.28 -2.14 9.89
N LYS A 58 7.10 -1.29 10.52
CA LYS A 58 7.97 -0.35 9.80
C LYS A 58 9.28 -1.04 9.41
N VAL A 59 9.82 -0.66 8.26
CA VAL A 59 11.12 -1.14 7.77
C VAL A 59 12.00 -0.01 7.32
N THR A 60 13.31 -0.26 7.24
CA THR A 60 14.30 0.67 6.67
C THR A 60 15.23 -0.08 5.71
N PRO A 61 15.94 0.59 4.79
CA PRO A 61 16.91 -0.08 3.93
C PRO A 61 17.95 -0.87 4.75
N GLU A 62 18.38 -2.06 4.28
CA GLU A 62 19.48 -2.79 4.92
C GLU A 62 20.77 -1.97 4.98
N ASN A 63 21.04 -1.20 3.92
CA ASN A 63 22.17 -0.30 3.84
C ASN A 63 21.68 1.13 3.48
N PRO A 64 21.47 2.01 4.46
CA PRO A 64 20.97 3.36 4.22
C PRO A 64 21.87 4.22 3.33
N GLY A 65 23.19 3.96 3.28
CA GLY A 65 24.13 4.73 2.48
C GLY A 65 24.08 4.43 0.98
N ASP A 66 23.43 3.33 0.58
CA ASP A 66 23.24 2.91 -0.82
C ASP A 66 21.79 3.14 -1.28
N HIS A 67 21.00 3.88 -0.50
CA HIS A 67 19.58 4.05 -0.74
C HIS A 67 19.20 5.53 -0.71
N GLU A 68 18.39 5.96 -1.66
CA GLU A 68 17.85 7.31 -1.67
C GLU A 68 16.98 7.57 -0.43
N ILE A 69 17.10 8.78 0.12
CA ILE A 69 16.29 9.20 1.27
C ILE A 69 14.88 9.53 0.77
N GLY A 70 13.86 9.06 1.49
CA GLY A 70 12.47 9.38 1.20
C GLY A 70 12.21 10.90 1.12
N THR A 71 11.28 11.30 0.27
CA THR A 71 10.88 12.70 0.14
C THR A 71 10.14 13.16 1.40
N LYS A 72 10.26 14.44 1.75
CA LYS A 72 9.55 15.04 2.88
C LYS A 72 8.16 15.51 2.49
N GLY A 73 7.28 15.62 3.48
CA GLY A 73 5.99 16.29 3.34
C GLY A 73 4.79 15.37 3.48
N PRO A 74 3.58 15.94 3.47
CA PRO A 74 2.35 15.19 3.70
C PRO A 74 1.97 14.28 2.52
N LEU A 75 2.57 14.47 1.34
CA LEU A 75 2.53 13.51 0.24
C LEU A 75 3.98 13.15 -0.13
N SER A 76 4.37 11.90 0.07
CA SER A 76 5.77 11.48 -0.02
C SER A 76 5.96 10.12 -0.65
N ILE A 77 7.06 9.94 -1.37
CA ILE A 77 7.68 8.64 -1.64
C ILE A 77 8.62 8.35 -0.48
N ASN A 78 8.33 7.30 0.28
CA ASN A 78 9.08 6.96 1.49
C ASN A 78 10.24 6.01 1.20
N TYR A 79 10.08 5.17 0.18
CA TYR A 79 11.00 4.09 -0.14
C TYR A 79 10.79 3.58 -1.56
N VAL A 80 11.86 3.19 -2.24
CA VAL A 80 11.86 2.54 -3.56
C VAL A 80 13.01 1.52 -3.57
N SER A 81 12.71 0.24 -3.74
CA SER A 81 13.75 -0.80 -3.80
C SER A 81 14.78 -0.55 -4.90
N ASN A 82 16.06 -0.75 -4.58
CA ASN A 82 17.11 -0.93 -5.57
C ASN A 82 16.99 -2.31 -6.22
N LEU A 83 16.87 -2.36 -7.55
CA LEU A 83 16.65 -3.62 -8.27
C LEU A 83 17.98 -4.32 -8.58
N HIS A 84 18.31 -5.35 -7.81
CA HIS A 84 19.58 -6.08 -7.95
C HIS A 84 19.41 -7.44 -8.64
N PHE A 85 20.01 -7.63 -9.81
CA PHE A 85 20.01 -8.91 -10.54
C PHE A 85 21.14 -9.86 -10.13
N GLY A 86 22.15 -9.37 -9.40
CA GLY A 86 23.32 -10.16 -9.01
C GLY A 86 24.20 -10.58 -10.17
N GLU A 87 25.07 -11.55 -9.93
CA GLU A 87 25.92 -12.15 -10.96
C GLU A 87 25.13 -13.14 -11.80
N GLN A 88 25.33 -13.10 -13.11
CA GLN A 88 24.64 -13.94 -14.07
C GLN A 88 25.64 -14.56 -15.04
N VAL A 89 25.37 -15.80 -15.47
CA VAL A 89 26.18 -16.47 -16.49
C VAL A 89 25.91 -15.83 -17.85
N ILE A 90 26.99 -15.49 -18.57
CA ILE A 90 26.89 -14.95 -19.93
C ILE A 90 26.27 -16.00 -20.86
N SER A 91 25.29 -15.55 -21.64
CA SER A 91 24.65 -16.34 -22.68
C SER A 91 24.74 -15.62 -24.03
N GLY A 92 25.06 -16.39 -25.08
CA GLY A 92 24.91 -15.98 -26.48
C GLY A 92 23.47 -16.10 -27.00
N ASN A 93 22.58 -16.73 -26.24
CA ASN A 93 21.14 -16.80 -26.52
C ASN A 93 20.39 -15.73 -25.71
N ASP A 94 19.15 -15.45 -26.13
CA ASP A 94 18.20 -14.67 -25.35
C ASP A 94 18.03 -15.25 -23.94
N GLN A 95 18.04 -14.40 -22.93
CA GLN A 95 17.85 -14.80 -21.53
C GLN A 95 16.97 -13.81 -20.78
N THR A 96 16.27 -14.31 -19.76
CA THR A 96 15.55 -13.49 -18.79
C THR A 96 16.14 -13.74 -17.42
N TYR A 97 16.62 -12.67 -16.79
CA TYR A 97 17.14 -12.67 -15.43
C TYR A 97 16.10 -12.06 -14.49
N PHE A 98 16.10 -12.48 -13.24
CA PHE A 98 15.17 -11.97 -12.23
C PHE A 98 15.93 -11.23 -11.13
N ALA A 99 15.36 -10.13 -10.65
CA ALA A 99 15.95 -9.41 -9.52
C ALA A 99 15.84 -10.29 -8.26
N LYS A 100 16.85 -10.15 -7.39
CA LYS A 100 16.79 -10.67 -6.03
C LYS A 100 15.66 -9.97 -5.27
N LEU A 101 15.20 -10.62 -4.21
CA LEU A 101 14.35 -9.97 -3.22
C LEU A 101 15.12 -8.81 -2.58
N ASP A 102 14.37 -7.83 -2.15
CA ASP A 102 14.91 -6.69 -1.42
C ASP A 102 15.17 -7.09 0.03
N LYS A 103 16.21 -6.50 0.63
CA LYS A 103 16.61 -6.74 2.02
C LYS A 103 16.40 -5.47 2.82
N VAL A 104 15.52 -5.57 3.81
CA VAL A 104 15.16 -4.45 4.67
C VAL A 104 15.39 -4.80 6.13
N LYS A 105 15.63 -3.79 6.96
CA LYS A 105 15.68 -3.93 8.42
C LYS A 105 14.29 -3.78 9.01
N GLN A 106 13.92 -4.75 9.82
CA GLN A 106 12.80 -4.68 10.74
C GLN A 106 13.37 -4.62 12.16
N GLY A 107 13.53 -3.41 12.69
CA GLY A 107 14.35 -3.19 13.88
C GLY A 107 15.79 -3.64 13.65
N SER A 108 16.28 -4.62 14.43
CA SER A 108 17.63 -5.17 14.27
C SER A 108 17.73 -6.33 13.27
N LYS A 109 16.61 -6.89 12.82
CA LYS A 109 16.58 -8.08 11.95
C LYS A 109 16.61 -7.66 10.47
N THR A 110 17.40 -8.35 9.66
CA THR A 110 17.24 -8.29 8.20
C THR A 110 16.15 -9.27 7.79
N VAL A 111 15.20 -8.83 6.97
CA VAL A 111 14.18 -9.65 6.34
C VAL A 111 14.20 -9.46 4.82
N GLU A 112 13.86 -10.50 4.07
CA GLU A 112 13.71 -10.43 2.61
C GLU A 112 12.25 -10.19 2.26
N VAL A 113 11.99 -9.21 1.40
CA VAL A 113 10.65 -8.83 0.93
C VAL A 113 10.66 -8.70 -0.60
N PRO A 114 9.50 -8.79 -1.28
CA PRO A 114 9.42 -8.40 -2.69
C PRO A 114 9.91 -6.96 -2.89
N ASN A 115 10.54 -6.68 -4.03
CA ASN A 115 10.86 -5.30 -4.42
C ASN A 115 9.57 -4.46 -4.40
N PHE A 116 9.63 -3.26 -3.84
CA PHE A 116 8.44 -2.46 -3.58
C PHE A 116 8.72 -0.96 -3.60
N VAL A 117 7.63 -0.19 -3.61
CA VAL A 117 7.62 1.25 -3.41
C VAL A 117 6.61 1.59 -2.32
N SER A 118 6.90 2.62 -1.52
CA SER A 118 6.05 3.09 -0.43
C SER A 118 5.69 4.57 -0.62
N VAL A 119 4.42 4.89 -0.47
CA VAL A 119 3.85 6.25 -0.58
C VAL A 119 3.00 6.54 0.65
N THR A 120 3.11 7.76 1.18
CA THR A 120 2.22 8.27 2.23
C THR A 120 1.44 9.47 1.71
N ASP A 121 0.13 9.52 1.98
CA ASP A 121 -0.70 10.71 1.77
C ASP A 121 -1.48 11.07 3.05
N ASN A 122 -0.95 12.04 3.79
CA ASN A 122 -1.50 12.62 5.01
C ASN A 122 -1.93 14.09 4.80
N ARG A 123 -2.15 14.53 3.56
CA ARG A 123 -2.59 15.91 3.25
C ARG A 123 -3.99 16.23 3.82
N GLY A 124 -4.81 15.21 4.08
CA GLY A 124 -6.20 15.38 4.50
C GLY A 124 -7.16 15.88 3.42
N THR A 125 -6.64 16.29 2.24
CA THR A 125 -7.44 16.79 1.11
C THR A 125 -8.17 15.68 0.35
N ASN A 126 -7.72 14.43 0.48
CA ASN A 126 -8.26 13.28 -0.25
C ASN A 126 -8.30 13.47 -1.77
N ALA A 127 -7.36 14.25 -2.31
CA ALA A 127 -7.28 14.56 -3.75
C ALA A 127 -6.94 13.34 -4.61
N GLY A 128 -6.30 12.32 -4.03
CA GLY A 128 -5.66 11.22 -4.75
C GLY A 128 -4.26 11.60 -5.22
N TRP A 129 -3.55 10.66 -5.84
CA TRP A 129 -2.16 10.81 -6.28
C TRP A 129 -1.83 9.78 -7.35
N LYS A 130 -0.72 9.99 -8.07
CA LYS A 130 -0.25 9.07 -9.10
C LYS A 130 1.26 8.89 -9.02
N LEU A 131 1.70 7.65 -9.00
CA LEU A 131 3.11 7.26 -9.00
C LEU A 131 3.50 6.70 -10.35
N LYS A 132 4.57 7.24 -10.93
CA LYS A 132 5.16 6.80 -12.20
C LYS A 132 6.63 6.43 -12.05
N VAL A 133 7.12 5.58 -12.94
CA VAL A 133 8.55 5.27 -13.06
C VAL A 133 9.03 5.41 -14.49
N LYS A 134 10.20 6.02 -14.66
CA LYS A 134 10.91 6.14 -15.94
C LYS A 134 12.24 5.39 -15.84
N GLN A 135 12.58 4.63 -16.86
CA GLN A 135 13.96 4.17 -17.06
C GLN A 135 14.71 5.22 -17.86
N ASN A 136 15.70 5.87 -17.25
CA ASN A 136 16.34 7.06 -17.83
C ASN A 136 17.16 6.75 -19.08
N ALA A 137 17.84 5.60 -19.08
CA ALA A 137 18.64 5.11 -20.19
C ALA A 137 18.75 3.58 -20.14
N GLN A 138 19.30 3.01 -21.21
CA GLN A 138 19.57 1.57 -21.25
C GLN A 138 20.68 1.19 -20.25
N PHE A 139 20.69 -0.07 -19.82
CA PHE A 139 21.74 -0.65 -18.98
C PHE A 139 23.12 -0.51 -19.64
N LYS A 140 24.04 0.19 -18.96
CA LYS A 140 25.38 0.50 -19.45
C LYS A 140 26.47 0.12 -18.46
N SER A 141 27.64 -0.22 -19.00
CA SER A 141 28.92 -0.34 -18.31
C SER A 141 29.97 0.40 -19.13
N GLY A 142 30.34 1.61 -18.71
CA GLY A 142 31.18 2.50 -19.52
C GLY A 142 30.53 2.80 -20.88
N ASN A 143 31.21 2.46 -21.96
CA ASN A 143 30.72 2.65 -23.34
C ASN A 143 29.86 1.48 -23.85
N SER A 144 29.74 0.40 -23.09
CA SER A 144 29.03 -0.80 -23.51
C SER A 144 27.60 -0.80 -22.98
N GLU A 145 26.65 -1.18 -23.83
CA GLU A 145 25.22 -1.15 -23.56
C GLU A 145 24.59 -2.52 -23.80
N LEU A 146 23.65 -2.93 -22.93
CA LEU A 146 22.78 -4.08 -23.21
C LEU A 146 21.70 -3.67 -24.21
N THR A 147 22.05 -3.64 -25.49
CA THR A 147 21.17 -3.18 -26.56
C THR A 147 19.88 -4.01 -26.60
N ASN A 148 18.73 -3.34 -26.68
CA ASN A 148 17.40 -3.94 -26.67
C ASN A 148 17.08 -4.80 -25.42
N ALA A 149 17.80 -4.61 -24.31
CA ALA A 149 17.39 -5.18 -23.03
C ALA A 149 16.11 -4.50 -22.53
N ALA A 150 15.25 -5.27 -21.86
CA ALA A 150 13.95 -4.82 -21.40
C ALA A 150 13.74 -5.16 -19.93
N LEU A 151 13.59 -4.12 -19.11
CA LEU A 151 13.23 -4.24 -17.71
C LEU A 151 11.71 -4.27 -17.57
N SER A 152 11.18 -5.24 -16.84
CA SER A 152 9.76 -5.36 -16.57
C SER A 152 9.44 -5.54 -15.10
N LEU A 153 8.33 -4.93 -14.68
CA LEU A 153 7.73 -5.07 -13.36
C LEU A 153 6.40 -5.81 -13.52
N SER A 154 6.12 -6.76 -12.65
CA SER A 154 4.95 -7.65 -12.76
C SER A 154 4.30 -7.89 -11.40
N ASN A 155 3.08 -8.42 -11.44
CA ASN A 155 2.31 -8.86 -10.27
C ASN A 155 2.23 -7.79 -9.17
N PRO A 156 1.81 -6.56 -9.48
CA PRO A 156 1.75 -5.51 -8.46
C PRO A 156 0.72 -5.88 -7.38
N ALA A 157 1.10 -5.73 -6.13
CA ALA A 157 0.27 -6.00 -4.96
C ALA A 157 0.32 -4.81 -4.01
N VAL A 158 -0.83 -4.18 -3.77
CA VAL A 158 -0.94 -3.07 -2.82
C VAL A 158 -1.23 -3.58 -1.41
N ASN A 159 -0.64 -2.95 -0.40
CA ASN A 159 -0.87 -3.31 1.00
C ASN A 159 -0.84 -2.07 1.91
N SER A 160 -1.72 -2.06 2.92
CA SER A 160 -1.86 -0.99 3.92
C SER A 160 -2.62 -1.50 5.14
N VAL A 161 -2.48 -0.80 6.26
CA VAL A 161 -3.39 -0.94 7.42
C VAL A 161 -4.76 -0.28 7.13
N THR A 162 -4.80 0.63 6.16
CA THR A 162 -6.02 1.30 5.72
C THR A 162 -6.96 0.30 5.05
N ASP A 163 -8.26 0.48 5.30
CA ASP A 163 -9.30 -0.39 4.73
C ASP A 163 -9.18 -0.51 3.20
N ALA A 164 -9.33 -1.73 2.68
CA ALA A 164 -9.15 -2.06 1.27
C ALA A 164 -10.07 -1.27 0.34
N GLN A 165 -11.21 -0.76 0.83
CA GLN A 165 -12.07 0.11 0.03
C GLN A 165 -11.36 1.40 -0.38
N TYR A 166 -10.35 1.87 0.37
CA TYR A 166 -9.58 3.08 0.06
C TYR A 166 -8.32 2.81 -0.75
N ALA A 167 -8.10 1.57 -1.19
CA ALA A 167 -6.88 1.18 -1.88
C ALA A 167 -6.68 1.93 -3.21
N PRO A 168 -5.44 2.32 -3.53
CA PRO A 168 -5.09 2.72 -4.88
C PRO A 168 -5.13 1.52 -5.82
N THR A 169 -5.14 1.81 -7.11
CA THR A 169 -5.11 0.82 -8.19
C THR A 169 -3.73 0.77 -8.84
N THR A 170 -3.40 -0.35 -9.46
CA THR A 170 -2.08 -0.58 -10.10
C THR A 170 -2.23 -0.97 -11.56
N PHE A 171 -1.11 -0.98 -12.29
CA PHE A 171 -1.07 -1.57 -13.63
C PHE A 171 -1.49 -3.05 -13.61
N LYS A 172 -1.98 -3.55 -14.74
CA LYS A 172 -2.43 -4.96 -14.85
C LYS A 172 -1.27 -5.87 -15.24
N ASN A 173 -1.07 -6.94 -14.48
CA ASN A 173 -0.15 -8.06 -14.74
C ASN A 173 1.33 -7.70 -14.89
N LYS A 174 1.71 -6.93 -15.91
CA LYS A 174 3.09 -6.63 -16.29
C LYS A 174 3.18 -5.28 -17.00
N VAL A 175 4.22 -4.53 -16.69
CA VAL A 175 4.68 -3.34 -17.41
C VAL A 175 6.14 -3.54 -17.82
N THR A 176 6.51 -3.06 -19.01
CA THR A 176 7.90 -3.03 -19.48
C THR A 176 8.31 -1.58 -19.64
N LEU A 177 9.46 -1.21 -19.07
CA LEU A 177 9.99 0.14 -19.17
C LEU A 177 10.77 0.28 -20.47
N ALA A 178 10.52 1.37 -21.19
CA ALA A 178 11.27 1.73 -22.38
C ALA A 178 12.47 2.61 -21.96
N PRO A 179 13.72 2.19 -22.22
CA PRO A 179 14.89 2.99 -21.90
C PRO A 179 14.85 4.36 -22.59
N GLY A 180 14.95 5.44 -21.83
CA GLY A 180 14.84 6.82 -22.33
C GLY A 180 13.42 7.25 -22.70
N GLY A 181 12.44 6.34 -22.66
CA GLY A 181 11.05 6.60 -23.01
C GLY A 181 10.28 7.37 -21.94
N ASP A 182 8.96 7.39 -22.10
CA ASP A 182 8.05 8.04 -21.17
C ASP A 182 7.96 7.28 -19.83
N ALA A 183 7.61 8.01 -18.78
CA ALA A 183 7.32 7.41 -17.48
C ALA A 183 6.04 6.58 -17.57
N VAL A 184 6.03 5.40 -16.95
CA VAL A 184 4.87 4.52 -16.91
C VAL A 184 4.21 4.57 -15.54
N GLU A 185 2.87 4.60 -15.52
CA GLU A 185 2.07 4.58 -14.30
C GLU A 185 2.22 3.24 -13.56
N ILE A 186 2.49 3.31 -12.26
CA ILE A 186 2.67 2.15 -11.38
C ILE A 186 1.48 2.00 -10.45
N THR A 187 1.12 3.07 -9.75
CA THR A 187 0.05 3.08 -8.75
C THR A 187 -0.69 4.41 -8.79
N THR A 188 -2.01 4.36 -8.83
CA THR A 188 -2.88 5.54 -8.90
C THR A 188 -3.97 5.45 -7.84
N ALA A 189 -3.99 6.44 -6.94
CA ALA A 189 -5.06 6.67 -6.00
C ALA A 189 -6.04 7.69 -6.60
N ALA A 190 -7.28 7.25 -6.87
CA ALA A 190 -8.33 8.18 -7.26
C ALA A 190 -8.70 9.13 -6.09
N LYS A 191 -9.50 10.16 -6.39
CA LYS A 191 -10.10 11.02 -5.36
C LYS A 191 -10.80 10.17 -4.28
N ASN A 192 -10.63 10.54 -3.02
CA ASN A 192 -11.12 9.80 -1.83
C ASN A 192 -10.53 8.39 -1.66
N LYS A 193 -9.37 8.10 -2.27
CA LYS A 193 -8.56 6.88 -2.09
C LYS A 193 -7.13 7.27 -1.78
N GLY A 194 -6.34 6.31 -1.31
CA GLY A 194 -4.89 6.45 -1.17
C GLY A 194 -4.40 7.33 -0.03
N MET A 195 -5.29 7.82 0.84
CA MET A 195 -4.91 8.47 2.10
C MET A 195 -4.25 7.44 3.04
N GLY A 196 -3.25 7.86 3.80
CA GLY A 196 -2.44 7.02 4.68
C GLY A 196 -1.23 6.40 3.98
N ASP A 197 -0.66 5.37 4.62
CA ASP A 197 0.56 4.70 4.15
C ASP A 197 0.21 3.51 3.23
N TRP A 198 0.72 3.52 2.01
CA TRP A 198 0.49 2.47 1.01
C TRP A 198 1.81 1.93 0.47
N THR A 199 1.92 0.62 0.39
CA THR A 199 3.00 -0.06 -0.34
C THR A 199 2.47 -0.63 -1.64
N THR A 200 3.30 -0.64 -2.68
CA THR A 200 3.09 -1.41 -3.90
C THR A 200 4.28 -2.33 -4.09
N ALA A 201 4.08 -3.63 -3.85
CA ALA A 201 5.07 -4.67 -4.03
C ALA A 201 4.97 -5.28 -5.44
N PHE A 202 6.10 -5.73 -5.99
CA PHE A 202 6.16 -6.52 -7.22
C PHE A 202 6.22 -7.99 -6.84
N GLY A 203 5.04 -8.62 -6.79
CA GLY A 203 4.83 -9.99 -6.31
C GLY A 203 4.15 -10.04 -4.94
N LYS A 204 3.13 -10.89 -4.82
CA LYS A 204 2.50 -11.22 -3.54
C LYS A 204 3.36 -12.23 -2.79
N GLY A 205 4.12 -11.71 -1.84
CA GLY A 205 5.05 -12.47 -1.03
C GLY A 205 6.32 -12.90 -1.75
N THR A 206 7.30 -13.37 -0.99
CA THR A 206 8.67 -13.64 -1.45
C THR A 206 8.76 -14.62 -2.63
N GLU A 207 7.94 -15.67 -2.68
CA GLU A 207 7.98 -16.66 -3.78
C GLU A 207 7.57 -16.07 -5.12
N GLN A 208 6.52 -15.23 -5.17
CA GLN A 208 6.17 -14.52 -6.39
C GLN A 208 7.15 -13.36 -6.66
N GLY A 209 7.64 -12.70 -5.60
CA GLY A 209 8.61 -11.60 -5.68
C GLY A 209 9.88 -11.96 -6.44
N LYS A 210 10.42 -13.17 -6.22
CA LYS A 210 11.60 -13.72 -6.92
C LYS A 210 11.48 -13.76 -8.46
N LYS A 211 10.27 -13.61 -9.01
CA LYS A 211 10.00 -13.69 -10.46
C LYS A 211 9.26 -12.47 -11.02
N SER A 212 9.02 -11.46 -10.20
CA SER A 212 8.12 -10.34 -10.56
C SER A 212 8.86 -9.11 -11.11
N VAL A 213 10.17 -9.03 -10.92
CA VAL A 213 11.03 -8.04 -11.58
C VAL A 213 12.00 -8.79 -12.47
N SER A 214 11.95 -8.53 -13.79
CA SER A 214 12.71 -9.28 -14.79
C SER A 214 13.46 -8.38 -15.75
N LEU A 215 14.66 -8.78 -16.13
CA LEU A 215 15.46 -8.17 -17.18
C LEU A 215 15.63 -9.17 -18.32
N PHE A 216 14.99 -8.91 -19.45
CA PHE A 216 15.24 -9.63 -20.69
C PHE A 216 16.48 -9.05 -21.36
N VAL A 217 17.41 -9.91 -21.77
CA VAL A 217 18.63 -9.52 -22.48
C VAL A 217 18.75 -10.36 -23.75
N PRO A 218 18.72 -9.74 -24.94
CA PRO A 218 18.90 -10.45 -26.20
C PRO A 218 20.26 -11.17 -26.30
N GLY A 219 20.30 -12.29 -27.01
CA GLY A 219 21.54 -12.98 -27.35
C GLY A 219 22.44 -12.12 -28.24
N THR A 220 21.82 -11.28 -29.06
CA THR A 220 22.49 -10.39 -30.04
C THR A 220 23.28 -9.23 -29.42
N THR A 221 22.99 -8.84 -28.18
CA THR A 221 23.80 -7.81 -27.51
C THR A 221 25.08 -8.42 -26.93
N ALA A 222 26.21 -7.77 -27.20
CA ALA A 222 27.49 -8.13 -26.61
C ALA A 222 27.43 -7.92 -25.08
N LYS A 223 28.11 -8.82 -24.35
CA LYS A 223 28.16 -8.83 -22.89
C LYS A 223 29.62 -8.97 -22.48
N GLU A 224 30.12 -8.02 -21.72
CA GLU A 224 31.49 -8.02 -21.24
C GLU A 224 31.62 -8.83 -19.95
N LYS A 225 32.57 -9.77 -19.91
CA LYS A 225 32.82 -10.58 -18.72
C LYS A 225 33.28 -9.71 -17.56
N GLY A 226 32.55 -9.77 -16.44
CA GLY A 226 32.87 -9.04 -15.21
C GLY A 226 32.43 -7.57 -15.22
N ALA A 227 31.80 -7.09 -16.30
CA ALA A 227 31.25 -5.74 -16.36
C ALA A 227 29.96 -5.63 -15.53
N LYS A 228 29.81 -4.52 -14.78
CA LYS A 228 28.59 -4.19 -14.05
C LYS A 228 27.75 -3.25 -14.91
N TYR A 229 26.70 -3.78 -15.53
CA TYR A 229 25.73 -2.99 -16.26
C TYR A 229 24.68 -2.42 -15.30
N SER A 230 24.39 -1.12 -15.39
CA SER A 230 23.39 -0.44 -14.57
C SER A 230 22.54 0.53 -15.39
N ALA A 231 21.30 0.76 -14.94
CA ALA A 231 20.41 1.79 -15.43
C ALA A 231 19.82 2.55 -14.24
N GLU A 232 19.56 3.84 -14.42
CA GLU A 232 18.89 4.68 -13.42
C GLU A 232 17.38 4.69 -13.66
N LEU A 233 16.61 4.60 -12.59
CA LEU A 233 15.16 4.74 -12.58
C LEU A 233 14.76 6.02 -11.84
N THR A 234 13.93 6.84 -12.45
CA THR A 234 13.34 8.01 -11.80
C THR A 234 11.89 7.72 -11.45
N TRP A 235 11.56 7.87 -10.18
CA TRP A 235 10.21 7.74 -9.64
C TRP A 235 9.61 9.13 -9.41
N THR A 236 8.37 9.32 -9.85
CA THR A 236 7.69 10.62 -9.76
C THR A 236 6.33 10.43 -9.15
N LEU A 237 6.06 11.22 -8.11
CA LEU A 237 4.77 11.27 -7.42
C LEU A 237 4.06 12.58 -7.80
N GLU A 238 2.91 12.45 -8.43
CA GLU A 238 2.04 13.55 -8.81
C GLU A 238 0.93 13.70 -7.77
N ASP A 239 0.65 14.94 -7.40
CA ASP A 239 -0.27 15.31 -6.32
C ASP A 239 -1.76 15.20 -6.70
N THR A 240 -2.04 14.90 -7.96
CA THR A 240 -3.36 14.69 -8.52
C THR A 240 -3.35 13.45 -9.43
N PRO A 241 -4.47 12.70 -9.51
CA PRO A 241 -4.51 11.46 -10.26
C PRO A 241 -4.67 11.61 -11.78
N ASN A 242 -4.69 12.83 -12.32
CA ASN A 242 -4.93 13.12 -13.75
C ASN A 242 -4.10 14.30 -14.24
#